data_AF-A0A7A6UMK0-F1
#
_entry.id   AF-A0A7A6UMK0-F1
#
_cell.length_a   1.000
_cell.length_b   1.000
_cell.length_c   1.000
_cell.angle_alpha   90.00
_cell.angle_beta   90.00
_cell.angle_gamma   90.00
#
_symmetry.space_group_name_H-M   'P 1'
#
loop_
_entity.id
_entity.type
_entity.pdbx_description
1 polymer ?
#
loop_
_entity_poly.entity_id
_entity_poly.type
_entity_poly.pdbx_seq_one_letter_code
_entity_poly.pdbx_strand_id
1 'polypeptide(L)' 'TILGDGVVHNSFGQKLMRIYNQKGIFSNTKDSEEGLTHILSEHFENVKTKVQGTVVMFSASGKK' A
#
# COMPACT_ATOMS: atom_id res chain seq x y z
N THR A 1 -1.29 -3.62 1.73
CA THR A 1 -0.63 -3.69 0.40
C THR A 1 0.87 -3.52 0.58
N ILE A 2 1.70 -3.91 -0.39
CA ILE A 2 3.13 -3.55 -0.41
C ILE A 2 3.20 -2.13 -0.97
N LEU A 3 3.78 -1.20 -0.21
CA LEU A 3 3.90 0.20 -0.59
C LEU A 3 4.96 0.36 -1.69
N GLY A 4 4.58 1.02 -2.78
CA GLY A 4 5.49 1.45 -3.84
C GLY A 4 6.06 2.85 -3.60
N ASP A 5 5.37 3.65 -2.79
CA ASP A 5 5.72 5.03 -2.46
C ASP A 5 5.84 5.23 -0.94
N GLY A 6 6.67 6.19 -0.52
CA GLY A 6 6.88 6.54 0.90
C GLY A 6 7.69 5.53 1.73
N VAL A 7 8.22 4.45 1.14
CA VAL A 7 9.05 3.44 1.84
C VAL A 7 10.38 3.18 1.15
N VAL A 8 11.41 2.89 1.94
CA VAL A 8 12.74 2.53 1.41
C VAL A 8 12.79 1.03 1.12
N HIS A 9 12.94 0.68 -0.16
CA HIS A 9 13.22 -0.69 -0.60
C HIS A 9 14.72 -0.91 -0.77
N ASN A 10 15.22 -2.06 -0.32
CA ASN A 10 16.55 -2.53 -0.71
C ASN A 10 16.57 -2.93 -2.20
N SER A 11 17.77 -3.11 -2.79
CA SER A 11 17.92 -3.38 -4.23
C SER A 11 17.17 -4.62 -4.71
N PHE A 12 17.04 -5.64 -3.85
CA PHE A 12 16.25 -6.83 -4.14
C PHE A 12 14.74 -6.52 -4.18
N GLY A 13 14.24 -5.80 -3.18
CA GLY A 13 12.85 -5.34 -3.12
C GLY A 13 12.47 -4.45 -4.30
N GLN A 14 13.35 -3.52 -4.70
CA GLN A 14 13.15 -2.69 -5.89
C GLN A 14 13.07 -3.53 -7.17
N LYS A 15 13.95 -4.54 -7.31
CA LYS A 15 13.95 -5.44 -8.47
C LYS A 15 12.68 -6.29 -8.53
N LEU A 16 12.23 -6.82 -7.40
CA LEU A 16 10.96 -7.54 -7.30
C LEU A 16 9.79 -6.64 -7.70
N MET A 17 9.67 -5.47 -7.06
CA MET A 17 8.60 -4.51 -7.35
C MET A 17 8.58 -4.14 -8.83
N ARG A 18 9.72 -3.85 -9.44
CA ARG A 18 9.82 -3.54 -10.87
C ARG A 18 9.36 -4.70 -11.75
N ILE A 19 9.84 -5.92 -11.53
CA ILE A 19 9.48 -7.09 -12.36
C ILE A 19 7.99 -7.41 -12.25
N TYR A 20 7.44 -7.45 -11.04
CA TYR A 20 6.05 -7.86 -10.83
C TYR A 20 5.05 -6.78 -11.26
N ASN A 21 5.37 -5.49 -11.08
CA ASN A 21 4.54 -4.41 -11.62
C ASN A 21 4.63 -4.33 -13.15
N GLN A 22 5.80 -4.54 -13.76
CA GLN A 22 5.94 -4.57 -15.23
C GLN A 22 5.17 -5.74 -15.87
N LYS A 23 5.08 -6.88 -15.18
CA LYS A 23 4.29 -8.03 -15.62
C LYS A 23 2.78 -7.85 -15.39
N GLY A 24 2.34 -6.78 -14.72
CA GLY A 24 0.95 -6.55 -14.33
C GLY A 24 0.43 -7.47 -13.23
N ILE A 25 1.32 -8.22 -12.57
CA ILE A 25 0.97 -9.09 -11.44
C ILE A 25 0.73 -8.22 -10.19
N PHE A 26 1.53 -7.16 -10.03
CA PHE A 26 1.29 -6.10 -9.07
C PHE A 26 0.83 -4.82 -9.79
N SER A 27 0.11 -3.98 -9.05
CA SER A 27 -0.33 -2.65 -9.48
C SER A 27 -0.08 -1.59 -8.40
N ASN A 28 0.91 -1.82 -7.53
CA ASN A 28 1.12 -1.09 -6.28
C ASN A 28 2.26 -0.06 -6.34
N THR A 29 2.73 0.30 -7.54
CA THR A 29 3.82 1.29 -7.71
C THR A 29 3.53 2.65 -7.11
N LYS A 30 2.25 3.03 -7.02
CA LYS A 30 1.79 4.31 -6.47
C LYS A 30 1.07 4.15 -5.13
N ASP A 31 1.07 2.95 -4.56
CA ASP A 31 0.45 2.73 -3.26
C ASP A 31 1.29 3.42 -2.18
N SER A 32 0.69 4.39 -1.50
CA SER A 32 1.20 5.06 -0.30
C SER A 32 0.28 4.80 0.90
N GLU A 33 0.79 4.99 2.12
CA GLU A 33 -0.06 4.89 3.33
C GLU A 33 -1.13 5.97 3.33
N GLU A 34 -0.79 7.23 2.99
CA GLU A 34 -1.77 8.31 3.00
C GLU A 34 -2.86 8.10 1.95
N GLY A 35 -2.50 7.69 0.73
CA GLY A 35 -3.45 7.44 -0.35
C GLY A 35 -4.42 6.31 -0.01
N LEU A 36 -3.91 5.23 0.59
CA LEU A 36 -4.74 4.13 1.06
C LEU A 36 -5.69 4.58 2.20
N THR A 37 -5.16 5.31 3.18
CA THR A 37 -5.94 5.80 4.32
C THR A 37 -7.05 6.73 3.84
N HIS A 38 -6.75 7.61 2.89
CA HIS A 38 -7.71 8.54 2.30
C HIS A 38 -8.87 7.81 1.63
N ILE A 39 -8.61 6.93 0.67
CA ILE A 39 -9.64 6.18 -0.07
C ILE A 39 -10.49 5.31 0.89
N LEU A 40 -9.88 4.65 1.86
CA LEU A 40 -10.63 3.87 2.85
C LEU A 40 -11.54 4.77 3.70
N SER A 41 -11.07 5.96 4.08
CA SER A 41 -11.83 6.90 4.91
C SER A 41 -12.99 7.55 4.16
N GLU A 42 -13.00 7.51 2.82
CA GLU A 42 -14.18 7.91 2.03
C GLU A 42 -15.33 6.92 2.21
N HIS A 43 -15.03 5.62 2.34
CA HIS A 43 -16.04 4.54 2.34
C HIS A 43 -16.36 3.94 3.72
N PHE A 44 -15.47 4.12 4.70
CA PHE A 44 -15.61 3.55 6.05
C PHE A 44 -15.48 4.64 7.12
N GLU A 45 -16.20 4.48 8.22
CA GLU A 45 -16.14 5.38 9.38
C GLU A 45 -14.86 5.18 10.20
N ASN A 46 -14.44 3.92 10.35
CA ASN A 46 -13.30 3.55 11.18
C ASN A 46 -12.21 2.95 10.30
N VAL A 47 -11.08 3.65 10.19
CA VAL A 47 -9.92 3.22 9.42
C VAL A 47 -8.68 3.26 10.32
N LYS A 48 -7.91 2.18 10.32
CA LYS A 48 -6.61 2.09 10.98
C LYS A 48 -5.59 1.54 9.99
N THR A 49 -4.46 2.22 9.89
CA THR A 49 -3.31 1.82 9.06
C THR A 49 -2.07 1.73 9.93
N LYS A 50 -1.16 0.82 9.54
CA LYS A 50 0.15 0.67 10.17
C LYS A 50 1.15 0.17 9.14
N VAL A 51 2.24 0.91 8.96
CA VAL A 51 3.38 0.47 8.16
C VAL A 51 4.29 -0.46 8.96
N GLN A 52 4.66 -1.60 8.36
CA GLN A 52 5.66 -2.52 8.86
C GLN A 52 6.63 -2.86 7.72
N GLY A 53 7.82 -2.27 7.78
CA GLY A 53 8.80 -2.34 6.69
C GLY A 53 8.26 -1.63 5.45
N THR A 54 8.06 -2.39 4.36
CA THR A 54 7.50 -1.88 3.10
C THR A 54 6.04 -2.25 2.89
N VAL A 55 5.39 -2.83 3.90
CA VAL A 55 3.99 -3.28 3.84
C VAL A 55 3.14 -2.40 4.73
N VAL A 56 2.00 -1.93 4.21
CA VAL A 56 0.95 -1.33 5.03
C VAL A 56 -0.12 -2.38 5.36
N MET A 57 -0.34 -2.57 6.66
CA MET A 57 -1.48 -3.30 7.20
C MET A 57 -2.62 -2.32 7.44
N PHE A 58 -3.85 -2.72 7.13
CA PHE A 58 -5.02 -1.88 7.33
C PHE A 58 -6.20 -2.68 7.90
N SER A 59 -7.08 -1.99 8.62
CA SER A 59 -8.38 -2.47 9.08
C SER A 59 -9.41 -1.36 8.87
N ALA A 60 -10.54 -1.70 8.27
CA ALA A 60 -11.63 -0.77 8.01
C ALA A 60 -12.97 -1.38 8.41
N SER A 61 -13.85 -0.61 9.07
CA SER A 61 -15.16 -1.06 9.53
C SER A 61 -16.16 0.10 9.62
N GLY A 62 -17.46 -0.23 9.69
CA GLY A 62 -18.53 0.78 9.67
C GLY A 62 -18.67 1.37 8.27
N LYS A 63 -19.19 0.58 7.33
CA LYS A 63 -19.41 1.03 5.95
C LYS A 63 -20.44 2.17 5.96
N LYS A 64 -20.13 3.25 5.23
CA LYS A 64 -21.04 4.39 5.03
C LYS A 64 -22.15 4.08 4.03
#